data_AF-A0A1V5IIH6-F1
#
_entry.id   AF-A0A1V5IIH6-F1
#
_cell.length_a   1.000
_cell.length_b   1.000
_cell.length_c   1.000
_cell.angle_alpha   90.00
_cell.angle_beta   90.00
_cell.angle_gamma   90.00
#
_symmetry.space_group_name_H-M   'P 1'
#
loop_
_entity.id
_entity.type
_entity.pdbx_description
1 polymer ?
#
loop_
_entity_poly.entity_id
_entity_poly.type
_entity_poly.pdbx_seq_one_letter_code
_entity_poly.pdbx_strand_id
1 'polypeptide(L)'
;MEAACRGAREESGTTIGIIPGIAGENPYLSFIIRSGLGHARNIVLIQSSDAVVAIGGRYGTLSEIATALKMGITVAGYYTWEIPGVISCNTPEEAVREACYAAALYRMNRTLQDP
;
A
#
# COMPACT_ATOMS: atom_id res chain seq x y z
N MET A 1 -8.05 4.44 4.35
CA MET A 1 -7.15 3.53 5.09
C MET A 1 -7.89 2.81 6.21
N GLU A 2 -8.67 3.47 7.08
CA GLU A 2 -9.41 2.82 8.18
C GLU A 2 -10.24 1.59 7.77
N ALA A 3 -11.04 1.68 6.71
CA ALA A 3 -11.87 0.56 6.24
C ALA A 3 -11.04 -0.68 5.84
N ALA A 4 -9.86 -0.47 5.24
CA ALA A 4 -8.95 -1.56 4.91
C ALA A 4 -8.37 -2.22 6.17
N CYS A 5 -8.02 -1.41 7.18
CA CYS A 5 -7.58 -1.93 8.48
C CYS A 5 -8.69 -2.71 9.19
N ARG A 6 -9.94 -2.23 9.15
CA ARG A 6 -11.09 -2.94 9.73
C ARG A 6 -11.30 -4.31 9.10
N GLY A 7 -11.38 -4.38 7.77
CA GLY A 7 -11.58 -5.66 7.07
C GLY A 7 -10.44 -6.65 7.32
N ALA A 8 -9.19 -6.18 7.34
CA ALA A 8 -8.05 -7.02 7.72
C ALA A 8 -8.20 -7.54 9.17
N ARG A 9 -8.63 -6.69 10.11
CA ARG A 9 -8.79 -7.08 11.52
C ARG A 9 -9.93 -8.08 11.73
N GLU A 10 -11.03 -7.93 11.00
CA GLU A 10 -12.18 -8.87 11.00
C GLU A 10 -11.73 -10.29 10.60
N GLU A 11 -10.79 -10.39 9.66
CA GLU A 11 -10.19 -11.65 9.20
C GLU A 11 -8.90 -12.03 9.95
N SER A 12 -8.70 -11.51 11.17
CA SER A 12 -7.51 -11.76 12.02
C SER A 12 -6.16 -11.40 11.39
N GLY A 13 -6.16 -10.57 10.36
CA GLY A 13 -4.97 -10.00 9.74
C GLY A 13 -4.26 -8.96 10.64
N THR A 14 -2.97 -8.77 10.37
CA THR A 14 -2.15 -7.76 11.05
C THR A 14 -2.18 -6.44 10.29
N THR A 15 -2.41 -5.35 11.00
CA THR A 15 -2.51 -4.00 10.44
C THR A 15 -1.45 -3.09 11.06
N ILE A 16 -0.69 -2.41 10.20
CA ILE A 16 0.39 -1.51 10.62
C ILE A 16 0.09 -0.12 10.06
N GLY A 17 0.05 0.88 10.94
CA GLY A 17 -0.15 2.28 10.55
C GLY A 17 1.13 3.08 10.71
N ILE A 18 1.65 3.62 9.61
CA ILE A 18 2.70 4.64 9.64
C ILE A 18 2.02 6.01 9.62
N ILE A 19 2.06 6.73 10.74
CA ILE A 19 1.36 8.01 10.89
C ILE A 19 2.33 9.19 10.75
N PRO A 20 1.90 10.35 10.21
CA PRO A 20 2.78 11.48 9.89
C PRO A 20 3.38 12.18 11.11
N GLY A 21 2.71 12.10 12.27
CA GLY A 21 3.13 12.74 13.52
C GLY A 21 2.89 11.83 14.72
N ILE A 22 2.36 12.38 15.81
CA ILE A 22 2.05 11.65 17.05
C ILE A 22 0.58 11.29 17.21
N ALA A 23 -0.29 11.82 16.34
CA ALA A 23 -1.74 11.65 16.37
C ALA A 23 -2.28 11.23 14.99
N GLY A 24 -3.53 10.74 14.95
CA GLY A 24 -4.18 10.26 13.72
C GLY A 24 -4.19 8.74 13.57
N GLU A 25 -4.28 8.01 14.68
CA GLU A 25 -4.48 6.55 14.70
C GLU A 25 -5.93 6.17 14.37
N ASN A 26 -6.13 4.95 13.88
CA ASN A 26 -7.47 4.35 13.75
C ASN A 26 -7.56 3.12 14.66
N PRO A 27 -8.76 2.78 15.19
CA PRO A 27 -8.92 1.75 16.22
C PRO A 27 -8.64 0.32 15.71
N TYR A 28 -8.47 0.14 14.41
CA TYR A 28 -8.23 -1.16 13.78
C TYR A 28 -6.74 -1.41 13.49
N LEU A 29 -5.82 -0.57 13.99
CA LEU A 29 -4.39 -0.79 13.91
C LEU A 29 -3.90 -1.77 14.97
N SER A 30 -3.11 -2.78 14.55
CA SER A 30 -2.42 -3.71 15.44
C SER A 30 -1.14 -3.08 15.98
N PHE A 31 -0.43 -2.34 15.12
CA PHE A 31 0.79 -1.64 15.45
C PHE A 31 0.79 -0.23 14.85
N ILE A 32 1.42 0.70 15.56
CA ILE A 32 1.51 2.11 15.16
C ILE A 32 2.98 2.53 15.13
N ILE A 33 3.41 3.05 13.98
CA ILE A 33 4.71 3.69 13.80
C ILE A 33 4.48 5.21 13.79
N ARG A 34 4.83 5.86 14.90
CA ARG A 34 4.79 7.32 15.05
C ARG A 34 6.03 7.92 14.38
N SER A 35 5.92 8.24 13.09
CA SER A 35 7.11 8.52 12.28
C SER A 35 7.71 9.91 12.49
N GLY A 36 6.88 10.94 12.75
CA GLY A 36 7.33 12.33 12.76
C GLY A 36 7.79 12.85 11.39
N LEU A 37 7.59 12.10 10.31
CA LEU A 37 8.10 12.39 8.97
C LEU A 37 7.15 13.22 8.11
N GLY A 38 5.97 13.60 8.61
CA GLY A 38 4.97 14.30 7.82
C GLY A 38 4.63 13.52 6.54
N HIS A 39 4.72 14.17 5.38
CA HIS A 39 4.48 13.52 4.09
C HIS A 39 5.59 12.55 3.66
N ALA A 40 6.83 12.70 4.16
CA ALA A 40 7.93 11.82 3.81
C ALA A 40 7.70 10.37 4.28
N ARG A 41 6.79 10.15 5.24
CA ARG A 41 6.35 8.82 5.69
C ARG A 41 5.79 7.95 4.56
N ASN A 42 5.28 8.56 3.47
CA ASN A 42 4.78 7.81 2.31
C ASN A 42 5.89 6.98 1.65
N ILE A 43 7.14 7.47 1.66
CA ILE A 43 8.28 6.71 1.11
C ILE A 43 8.51 5.44 1.93
N VAL A 44 8.47 5.53 3.26
CA VAL A 44 8.60 4.37 4.15
C VAL A 44 7.48 3.37 3.92
N LEU A 45 6.23 3.86 3.78
CA LEU A 45 5.07 3.02 3.48
C LEU A 45 5.27 2.23 2.18
N ILE A 46 5.63 2.91 1.10
CA ILE A 46 5.80 2.29 -0.21
C ILE A 46 7.00 1.34 -0.21
N GLN A 47 8.15 1.75 0.32
CA GLN A 47 9.35 0.91 0.36
C GLN A 47 9.19 -0.35 1.24
N SER A 48 8.27 -0.31 2.21
CA SER A 48 7.94 -1.47 3.05
C SER A 48 6.90 -2.41 2.42
N SER A 49 6.45 -2.14 1.20
CA SER A 49 5.37 -2.90 0.53
C SER A 49 5.92 -3.80 -0.57
N ASP A 50 5.44 -5.04 -0.64
CA ASP A 50 5.76 -5.96 -1.75
C ASP A 50 4.90 -5.66 -3.00
N ALA A 51 3.71 -5.09 -2.81
CA ALA A 51 2.80 -4.58 -3.83
C ALA A 51 1.84 -3.57 -3.18
N VAL A 52 1.17 -2.74 -3.99
CA VAL A 52 0.27 -1.69 -3.52
C VAL A 52 -1.11 -1.84 -4.14
N VAL A 53 -2.16 -1.68 -3.33
CA VAL A 53 -3.54 -1.48 -3.80
C VAL A 53 -3.93 -0.02 -3.62
N ALA A 54 -4.16 0.70 -4.71
CA ALA A 54 -4.61 2.08 -4.70
C ALA A 54 -6.13 2.17 -4.83
N ILE A 55 -6.79 2.83 -3.87
CA ILE A 55 -8.25 2.97 -3.81
C ILE A 55 -8.62 4.45 -3.67
N GLY A 56 -9.54 4.94 -4.51
CA GLY A 56 -9.95 6.35 -4.51
C GLY A 56 -8.86 7.28 -5.08
N GLY A 57 -9.03 8.60 -4.94
CA GLY A 57 -8.18 9.53 -5.69
C GLY A 57 -8.00 10.94 -5.11
N ARG A 58 -7.39 11.08 -3.93
CA ARG A 58 -6.86 12.39 -3.48
C ARG A 58 -5.37 12.51 -3.82
N TYR A 59 -4.82 13.73 -3.72
CA TYR A 59 -3.40 13.99 -4.02
C TYR A 59 -2.43 13.12 -3.19
N GLY A 60 -2.81 12.76 -1.96
CA GLY A 60 -2.05 11.80 -1.15
C GLY A 60 -1.90 10.45 -1.86
N THR A 61 -3.00 9.86 -2.32
CA THR A 61 -3.02 8.60 -3.08
C THR A 61 -2.21 8.72 -4.37
N LEU A 62 -2.36 9.84 -5.11
CA LEU A 62 -1.59 10.08 -6.33
C LEU A 62 -0.07 10.08 -6.06
N SER A 63 0.36 10.72 -4.96
CA SER A 63 1.78 10.74 -4.57
C SER A 63 2.32 9.35 -4.21
N GLU A 64 1.50 8.52 -3.57
CA GLU A 64 1.83 7.13 -3.22
C GLU A 64 1.95 6.27 -4.48
N ILE A 65 1.03 6.40 -5.44
CA ILE A 65 1.09 5.73 -6.75
C ILE A 65 2.38 6.11 -7.49
N ALA A 66 2.65 7.41 -7.63
CA ALA A 66 3.85 7.88 -8.33
C ALA A 66 5.14 7.36 -7.68
N THR A 67 5.18 7.32 -6.34
CA THR A 67 6.33 6.80 -5.59
C THR A 67 6.52 5.30 -5.82
N ALA A 68 5.44 4.52 -5.79
CA ALA A 68 5.48 3.07 -6.05
C ALA A 68 6.02 2.77 -7.45
N LEU A 69 5.48 3.43 -8.48
CA LEU A 69 5.94 3.28 -9.86
C LEU A 69 7.43 3.64 -10.01
N LYS A 70 7.88 4.72 -9.36
CA LYS A 70 9.30 5.13 -9.37
C LYS A 70 10.21 4.07 -8.72
N MET A 71 9.72 3.34 -7.72
CA MET A 71 10.46 2.29 -7.02
C MET A 71 10.33 0.91 -7.66
N GLY A 72 9.59 0.80 -8.77
CA GLY A 72 9.31 -0.49 -9.41
C GLY A 72 8.38 -1.40 -8.62
N ILE A 73 7.60 -0.85 -7.69
CA ILE A 73 6.60 -1.59 -6.92
C ILE A 73 5.28 -1.56 -7.69
N THR A 74 4.73 -2.74 -7.94
CA THR A 74 3.48 -2.90 -8.69
C THR A 74 2.30 -2.29 -7.94
N VAL A 75 1.43 -1.59 -8.69
CA VAL A 75 0.22 -0.96 -8.18
C VAL A 75 -1.00 -1.56 -8.88
N ALA A 76 -1.91 -2.17 -8.10
CA ALA A 76 -3.26 -2.51 -8.53
C ALA A 76 -4.21 -1.37 -8.15
N GLY A 77 -4.93 -0.81 -9.13
CA GLY A 77 -5.81 0.34 -8.95
C GLY A 77 -7.28 -0.05 -8.99
N TYR A 78 -8.03 0.24 -7.92
CA TYR A 78 -9.47 0.05 -7.86
C TYR A 78 -10.17 1.38 -7.58
N TYR A 79 -11.03 1.84 -8.50
CA TYR A 79 -11.72 3.13 -8.38
C TYR A 79 -10.74 4.29 -8.09
N THR A 80 -9.66 4.37 -8.87
CA THR A 80 -8.55 5.32 -8.69
C THR A 80 -8.18 5.99 -10.02
N TRP A 81 -7.04 6.68 -10.05
CA TRP A 81 -6.51 7.37 -11.22
C TRP A 81 -6.13 6.41 -12.36
N GLU A 82 -6.36 6.84 -13.60
CA GLU A 82 -5.85 6.18 -14.80
C GLU A 82 -4.43 6.66 -15.08
N ILE A 83 -3.43 5.85 -14.70
CA ILE A 83 -2.00 6.20 -14.81
C ILE A 83 -1.26 5.05 -15.49
N PRO A 84 -0.42 5.30 -16.51
CA PRO A 84 0.42 4.26 -17.11
C PRO A 84 1.26 3.52 -16.07
N GLY A 85 1.23 2.18 -16.11
CA GLY A 85 1.94 1.31 -15.16
C GLY A 85 1.09 0.87 -13.95
N VAL A 86 -0.09 1.46 -13.74
CA VAL A 86 -1.08 0.94 -12.77
C VAL A 86 -1.93 -0.14 -13.46
N ILE A 87 -2.08 -1.28 -12.80
CA ILE A 87 -2.98 -2.35 -13.24
C ILE A 87 -4.40 -1.92 -12.87
N SER A 88 -5.23 -1.60 -13.87
CA SER A 88 -6.61 -1.19 -13.64
C SER A 88 -7.49 -2.39 -13.28
N CYS A 89 -8.20 -2.32 -12.16
CA CYS A 89 -9.07 -3.36 -11.63
C CYS A 89 -10.49 -2.83 -11.44
N ASN A 90 -11.47 -3.66 -11.80
CA ASN A 90 -12.90 -3.31 -11.77
C ASN A 90 -13.58 -3.76 -10.47
N THR A 91 -12.99 -4.69 -9.72
CA THR A 91 -13.49 -5.14 -8.42
C THR A 91 -12.41 -5.17 -7.35
N PRO A 92 -12.78 -5.12 -6.05
CA PRO A 92 -11.82 -5.29 -4.97
C PRO A 92 -11.08 -6.63 -5.03
N GLU A 93 -11.77 -7.72 -5.41
CA GLU A 93 -11.20 -9.07 -5.51
C GLU A 93 -10.13 -9.14 -6.59
N GLU A 94 -10.38 -8.49 -7.74
CA GLU A 94 -9.39 -8.37 -8.81
C GLU A 94 -8.15 -7.61 -8.31
N ALA A 95 -8.35 -6.47 -7.65
CA ALA A 95 -7.24 -5.67 -7.13
C ALA A 95 -6.38 -6.42 -6.11
N VAL A 96 -7.01 -7.17 -5.20
CA VAL A 96 -6.31 -8.02 -4.23
C VAL A 96 -5.56 -9.14 -4.93
N ARG A 97 -6.19 -9.82 -5.90
CA ARG A 97 -5.56 -10.91 -6.65
C ARG A 97 -4.30 -10.43 -7.38
N GLU A 98 -4.39 -9.32 -8.11
CA GLU A 98 -3.24 -8.75 -8.84
C GLU A 98 -2.12 -8.33 -7.87
N ALA A 99 -2.47 -7.70 -6.74
CA ALA A 99 -1.48 -7.31 -5.73
C ALA A 99 -0.81 -8.53 -5.07
N CYS A 100 -1.56 -9.60 -4.75
CA CYS A 100 -1.01 -10.82 -4.18
C CYS A 100 -0.07 -11.53 -5.17
N TYR A 101 -0.44 -11.60 -6.45
CA TYR A 101 0.41 -12.16 -7.50
C TYR A 101 1.71 -11.36 -7.65
N ALA A 102 1.61 -10.03 -7.74
CA ALA A 102 2.76 -9.15 -7.83
C ALA A 102 3.67 -9.26 -6.60
N ALA A 103 3.10 -9.30 -5.39
CA ALA A 103 3.86 -9.46 -4.15
C ALA A 103 4.62 -10.80 -4.09
N ALA A 104 4.04 -11.89 -4.60
CA ALA A 104 4.73 -13.18 -4.70
C ALA A 104 5.95 -13.10 -5.62
N LEU A 105 5.79 -12.51 -6.81
CA LEU A 105 6.89 -12.30 -7.76
C LEU A 105 7.98 -11.36 -7.21
N TYR A 106 7.57 -10.27 -6.56
CA TYR A 106 8.49 -9.31 -5.95
C TYR A 106 9.40 -10.01 -4.92
N ARG A 107 8.81 -10.80 -4.01
CA ARG A 107 9.57 -11.54 -3.00
C ARG A 107 10.52 -12.57 -3.60
N MET A 108 10.09 -13.31 -4.62
CA MET A 108 10.96 -14.26 -5.34
C MET A 108 12.16 -13.55 -5.97
N ASN A 109 11.95 -12.40 -6.60
CA ASN A 109 13.03 -11.64 -7.23
C ASN A 109 13.96 -11.00 -6.20
N ARG A 110 13.43 -10.55 -5.05
CA ARG A 110 14.25 -9.96 -3.98
C ARG A 110 15.20 -10.98 -3.36
N THR A 111 14.73 -12.20 -3.12
CA THR A 111 15.60 -13.30 -2.64
C THR A 111 16.70 -13.69 -3.62
N LEU A 112 16.58 -13.32 -4.91
CA LEU A 112 17.60 -13.57 -5.93
C LEU A 112 18.59 -12.40 -6.07
N GLN A 113 18.31 -11.25 -5.46
CA GLN A 113 19.12 -10.03 -5.55
C GLN A 113 19.87 -9.68 -4.25
N ASP A 114 19.48 -10.25 -3.11
CA ASP A 114 20.30 -10.25 -1.89
C ASP A 114 21.40 -11.32 -2.02
N PRO A 115 22.70 -10.96 -1.95
CA PRO A 115 23.81 -11.92 -2.01
C PRO A 115 23.91 -12.84 -0.79
#